data_AF-A0A9W8BFR1-F1
#
_entry.id   AF-A0A9W8BFR1-F1
#
_cell.length_a   1.000
_cell.length_b   1.000
_cell.length_c   1.000
_cell.angle_alpha   90.00
_cell.angle_beta   90.00
_cell.angle_gamma   90.00
#
_symmetry.space_group_name_H-M   'P 1'
#
loop_
_entity.id
_entity.type
_entity.pdbx_description
1 polymer ?
#
loop_
_entity_poly.entity_id
_entity_poly.type
_entity_poly.pdbx_seq_one_letter_code
_entity_poly.pdbx_strand_id
1 'polypeptide(L)'
;DMTKDPTNQYQPQSSVVPLGDSEDAPWYDVCAGTTANSGVWQWKNLRGQGVLTSPSTAAAPWVRQWDSMSQTPWLFNPSTKQFISYDDPQSLQIKVNYAASKGLAGAMVWSINMDYNGELVNVLHSFGSSGAVARKRSLEDEKVAAPVSSPPALAAEPTEAI
;
A
#
# COMPACT_ATOMS: atom_id res chain seq x y z
N ASP A 1 -10.79 18.60 -10.22
CA ASP A 1 -9.45 18.68 -10.81
C ASP A 1 -8.56 19.10 -9.66
N MET A 2 -7.51 18.32 -9.39
CA MET A 2 -6.55 18.53 -8.30
C MET A 2 -5.87 19.91 -8.34
N THR A 3 -5.94 20.63 -9.46
CA THR A 3 -5.51 22.04 -9.56
C THR A 3 -6.45 23.04 -8.85
N LYS A 4 -7.71 22.68 -8.61
CA LYS A 4 -8.72 23.54 -7.96
C LYS A 4 -8.91 23.18 -6.49
N ASP A 5 -8.80 21.90 -6.17
CA ASP A 5 -8.90 21.37 -4.82
C ASP A 5 -7.84 20.26 -4.66
N PRO A 6 -6.73 20.55 -3.96
CA PRO A 6 -5.62 19.63 -3.81
C PRO A 6 -5.89 18.53 -2.77
N THR A 7 -7.08 18.50 -2.15
CA THR A 7 -7.45 17.49 -1.14
C THR A 7 -8.17 16.28 -1.74
N ASN A 8 -8.64 16.37 -2.98
CA ASN A 8 -9.21 15.26 -3.72
C ASN A 8 -8.15 14.58 -4.62
N GLN A 9 -8.48 13.37 -5.10
CA GLN A 9 -7.68 12.61 -6.07
C GLN A 9 -8.38 12.54 -7.43
N TYR A 10 -9.03 13.64 -7.86
CA TYR A 10 -9.78 13.66 -9.12
C TYR A 10 -9.07 14.46 -10.21
N GLN A 11 -8.71 13.77 -11.29
CA GLN A 11 -8.25 14.36 -12.55
C GLN A 11 -8.99 13.73 -13.74
N PRO A 12 -9.47 14.52 -14.72
CA PRO A 12 -10.00 13.95 -15.96
C PRO A 12 -8.97 13.06 -16.64
N GLN A 13 -9.42 11.89 -17.09
CA GLN A 13 -8.57 10.96 -17.82
C GLN A 13 -8.11 11.59 -19.14
N SER A 14 -6.82 11.50 -19.41
CA SER A 14 -6.23 11.85 -20.71
C SER A 14 -6.37 10.67 -21.68
N SER A 15 -6.59 10.95 -22.97
CA SER A 15 -6.51 9.93 -24.03
C SER A 15 -5.08 9.55 -24.40
N VAL A 16 -4.10 10.30 -23.88
CA VAL A 16 -2.66 10.05 -24.07
C VAL A 16 -2.06 9.63 -22.74
N VAL A 17 -1.37 8.49 -22.72
CA VAL A 17 -0.59 8.05 -21.56
C VAL A 17 0.66 8.92 -21.44
N PRO A 18 0.84 9.66 -20.34
CA PRO A 18 2.01 10.50 -20.15
C PRO A 18 3.28 9.65 -20.11
N LEU A 19 4.41 10.23 -20.50
CA LEU A 19 5.71 9.61 -20.28
C LEU A 19 5.95 9.49 -18.76
N GLY A 20 6.35 8.30 -18.33
CA GLY A 20 6.75 7.97 -16.98
C GLY A 20 8.16 8.46 -16.67
N ASP A 21 8.92 7.60 -16.00
CA ASP A 21 10.30 7.90 -15.62
C ASP A 21 11.30 7.80 -16.79
N SER A 22 12.60 7.90 -16.48
CA SER A 22 13.68 7.94 -17.48
C SER A 22 13.91 6.59 -18.17
N GLU A 23 13.38 5.51 -17.62
CA GLU A 23 13.41 4.18 -18.21
C GLU A 23 12.08 3.82 -18.90
N ASP A 24 11.07 4.72 -18.85
CA ASP A 24 9.82 4.53 -19.57
C ASP A 24 10.02 4.71 -21.07
N ALA A 25 9.37 3.84 -21.83
CA ALA A 25 9.38 3.86 -23.28
C ALA A 25 8.06 3.31 -23.82
N PRO A 26 7.66 3.70 -25.05
CA PRO A 26 6.51 3.11 -25.69
C PRO A 26 6.67 1.60 -25.83
N TRP A 27 5.67 0.85 -25.38
CA TRP A 27 5.62 -0.60 -25.53
C TRP A 27 4.28 -1.01 -26.15
N TYR A 28 4.27 -2.14 -26.85
CA TYR A 28 3.05 -2.64 -27.48
C TYR A 28 2.22 -3.40 -26.46
N ASP A 29 1.07 -2.83 -26.10
CA ASP A 29 0.08 -3.48 -25.25
C ASP A 29 -0.76 -4.44 -26.10
N VAL A 30 -0.55 -5.73 -25.89
CA VAL A 30 -1.26 -6.81 -26.59
C VAL A 30 -2.76 -6.80 -26.24
N CYS A 31 -3.13 -6.35 -25.04
CA CYS A 31 -4.53 -6.28 -24.60
C CYS A 31 -5.25 -5.09 -25.25
N ALA A 32 -4.58 -3.93 -25.36
CA ALA A 32 -5.16 -2.74 -25.96
C ALA A 32 -4.96 -2.64 -27.49
N GLY A 33 -4.08 -3.47 -28.07
CA GLY A 33 -3.78 -3.47 -29.50
C GLY A 33 -3.10 -2.19 -29.98
N THR A 34 -2.39 -1.49 -29.09
CA THR A 34 -1.77 -0.18 -29.36
C THR A 34 -0.41 -0.05 -28.69
N THR A 35 0.42 0.85 -29.22
CA THR A 35 1.70 1.22 -28.61
C THR A 35 1.53 2.53 -27.85
N ALA A 36 1.85 2.52 -26.56
CA ALA A 36 1.80 3.68 -25.70
C ALA A 36 2.93 3.64 -24.66
N ASN A 37 3.24 4.79 -24.06
CA ASN A 37 4.09 4.85 -22.86
C ASN A 37 3.46 4.01 -21.74
N SER A 38 4.26 3.52 -20.80
CA SER A 38 3.69 2.83 -19.63
C SER A 38 3.13 3.81 -18.61
N GLY A 39 3.69 5.02 -18.52
CA GLY A 39 3.37 5.98 -17.46
C GLY A 39 3.87 5.54 -16.08
N VAL A 40 4.70 4.51 -16.00
CA VAL A 40 5.22 3.95 -14.76
C VAL A 40 6.38 4.79 -14.22
N TRP A 41 6.38 4.96 -12.90
CA TRP A 41 7.46 5.56 -12.15
C TRP A 41 8.03 4.54 -11.16
N GLN A 42 9.30 4.18 -11.34
CA GLN A 42 10.03 3.32 -10.43
C GLN A 42 10.52 4.12 -9.21
N TRP A 43 10.58 3.49 -8.03
CA TRP A 43 11.02 4.15 -6.80
C TRP A 43 12.43 4.76 -6.93
N LYS A 44 13.37 4.01 -7.53
CA LYS A 44 14.73 4.51 -7.83
C LYS A 44 14.74 5.79 -8.65
N ASN A 45 13.76 5.97 -9.54
CA ASN A 45 13.71 7.10 -10.44
C ASN A 45 12.98 8.30 -9.81
N LEU A 46 11.96 8.05 -8.98
CA LEU A 46 11.39 9.10 -8.12
C LEU A 46 12.46 9.74 -7.23
N ARG A 47 13.35 8.92 -6.68
CA ARG A 47 14.46 9.37 -5.84
C ARG A 47 15.62 9.94 -6.67
N GLY A 48 16.08 9.21 -7.69
CA GLY A 48 17.26 9.53 -8.49
C GLY A 48 17.10 10.74 -9.42
N GLN A 49 15.89 11.00 -9.92
CA GLN A 49 15.59 12.20 -10.72
C GLN A 49 15.22 13.42 -9.87
N GLY A 50 15.22 13.28 -8.54
CA GLY A 50 14.91 14.38 -7.62
C GLY A 50 13.43 14.77 -7.57
N VAL A 51 12.50 13.94 -8.08
CA VAL A 51 11.06 14.12 -7.84
C VAL A 51 10.77 14.11 -6.34
N LEU A 52 11.44 13.22 -5.61
CA LEU A 52 11.47 13.14 -4.16
C LEU A 52 12.89 13.42 -3.64
N THR A 53 13.08 14.48 -2.85
CA THR A 53 14.38 14.79 -2.20
C THR A 53 14.63 13.91 -0.99
N SER A 54 13.58 13.53 -0.28
CA SER A 54 13.57 12.49 0.76
C SER A 54 12.43 11.49 0.49
N PRO A 55 12.37 10.32 1.15
CA PRO A 55 11.27 9.37 0.93
C PRO A 55 9.87 9.96 1.15
N SER A 56 9.76 11.04 1.92
CA SER A 56 8.49 11.71 2.24
C SER A 56 8.43 13.18 1.83
N THR A 57 9.38 13.67 1.02
CA THR A 57 9.45 15.08 0.61
C THR A 57 9.61 15.21 -0.89
N ALA A 58 8.64 15.85 -1.55
CA ALA A 58 8.70 16.14 -2.98
C ALA A 58 9.47 17.43 -3.28
N ALA A 59 10.14 17.47 -4.42
CA ALA A 59 10.68 18.71 -4.98
C ALA A 59 9.64 19.40 -5.86
N ALA A 60 9.60 20.73 -5.83
CA ALA A 60 8.80 21.49 -6.78
C ALA A 60 9.18 21.13 -8.25
N PRO A 61 8.21 21.04 -9.17
CA PRO A 61 6.80 21.37 -9.02
C PRO A 61 5.91 20.25 -8.46
N TRP A 62 6.47 19.09 -8.08
CA TRP A 62 5.68 17.99 -7.53
C TRP A 62 5.20 18.29 -6.11
N VAL A 63 3.95 17.94 -5.85
CA VAL A 63 3.32 18.05 -4.54
C VAL A 63 3.02 16.64 -4.04
N ARG A 64 3.61 16.26 -2.90
CA ARG A 64 3.29 15.01 -2.21
C ARG A 64 2.10 15.22 -1.28
N GLN A 65 1.19 14.27 -1.31
CA GLN A 65 0.07 14.16 -0.37
C GLN A 65 0.00 12.74 0.20
N TRP A 66 -0.66 12.61 1.35
CA TRP A 66 -0.90 11.33 2.00
C TRP A 66 -2.40 11.10 2.09
N ASP A 67 -2.87 9.97 1.60
CA ASP A 67 -4.25 9.54 1.80
C ASP A 67 -4.37 8.74 3.10
N SER A 68 -5.10 9.29 4.07
CA SER A 68 -5.30 8.64 5.36
C SER A 68 -6.19 7.41 5.29
N MET A 69 -7.04 7.28 4.27
CA MET A 69 -7.95 6.15 4.12
C MET A 69 -7.23 4.92 3.56
N SER A 70 -6.53 5.06 2.43
CA SER A 70 -5.73 3.97 1.86
C SER A 70 -4.38 3.77 2.56
N GLN A 71 -3.94 4.76 3.35
CA GLN A 71 -2.62 4.79 3.98
C GLN A 71 -1.48 4.71 2.94
N THR A 72 -1.64 5.45 1.85
CA THR A 72 -0.65 5.51 0.75
C THR A 72 -0.34 6.95 0.33
N PRO A 73 0.87 7.21 -0.16
CA PRO A 73 1.22 8.50 -0.71
C PRO A 73 0.81 8.62 -2.18
N TRP A 74 0.67 9.86 -2.62
CA TRP A 74 0.56 10.19 -4.05
C TRP A 74 1.26 11.52 -4.35
N LEU A 75 1.63 11.70 -5.62
CA LEU A 75 2.24 12.90 -6.14
C LEU A 75 1.36 13.51 -7.22
N PHE A 76 1.29 14.83 -7.25
CA PHE A 76 0.65 15.57 -8.32
C PHE A 76 1.54 16.71 -8.79
N ASN A 77 1.69 16.84 -10.10
CA ASN A 77 2.35 17.98 -10.74
C ASN A 77 1.28 18.88 -11.37
N PRO A 78 0.99 20.07 -10.82
CA PRO A 78 -0.06 20.95 -11.32
C PRO A 78 0.23 21.49 -12.73
N SER A 79 1.51 21.59 -13.12
CA SER A 79 1.91 22.09 -14.43
C SER A 79 1.67 21.07 -15.54
N THR A 80 2.02 19.80 -15.29
CA THR A 80 1.86 18.71 -16.28
C THR A 80 0.56 17.93 -16.12
N LYS A 81 -0.19 18.20 -15.04
CA LYS A 81 -1.41 17.46 -14.66
C LYS A 81 -1.19 15.96 -14.43
N GLN A 82 0.05 15.55 -14.17
CA GLN A 82 0.41 14.15 -13.93
C GLN A 82 0.15 13.77 -12.47
N PHE A 83 -0.42 12.57 -12.29
CA PHE A 83 -0.68 11.93 -11.02
C PHE A 83 0.15 10.66 -10.91
N ILE A 84 0.77 10.43 -9.75
CA ILE A 84 1.53 9.21 -9.46
C ILE A 84 1.05 8.67 -8.11
N SER A 85 0.46 7.48 -8.10
CA SER A 85 0.30 6.68 -6.90
C SER A 85 1.49 5.73 -6.74
N TYR A 86 1.97 5.56 -5.52
CA TYR A 86 3.17 4.76 -5.25
C TYR A 86 3.19 4.24 -3.80
N ASP A 87 4.16 3.38 -3.50
CA ASP A 87 4.54 3.01 -2.14
C ASP A 87 5.87 3.66 -1.76
N ASP A 88 5.98 4.03 -0.49
CA ASP A 88 7.17 4.57 0.15
C ASP A 88 7.48 3.77 1.43
N PRO A 89 8.58 4.06 2.14
CA PRO A 89 8.89 3.34 3.38
C PRO A 89 7.78 3.37 4.43
N GLN A 90 6.99 4.46 4.51
CA GLN A 90 5.91 4.61 5.50
C GLN A 90 4.74 3.67 5.19
N SER A 91 4.21 3.75 3.96
CA SER A 91 3.10 2.90 3.49
C SER A 91 3.49 1.42 3.45
N LEU A 92 4.73 1.12 3.06
CA LEU A 92 5.24 -0.26 3.07
C LEU A 92 5.35 -0.82 4.50
N GLN A 93 5.78 -0.02 5.48
CA GLN A 93 5.83 -0.45 6.88
C GLN A 93 4.44 -0.79 7.42
N ILE A 94 3.42 0.00 7.04
CA ILE A 94 2.02 -0.26 7.40
C ILE A 94 1.57 -1.60 6.81
N LYS A 95 1.85 -1.85 5.53
CA LYS A 95 1.53 -3.12 4.85
C LYS A 95 2.23 -4.32 5.50
N VAL A 96 3.51 -4.18 5.83
CA VAL A 96 4.29 -5.21 6.54
C VAL A 96 3.68 -5.53 7.90
N ASN A 97 3.36 -4.49 8.69
CA ASN A 97 2.75 -4.68 10.01
C ASN A 97 1.37 -5.33 9.90
N TYR A 98 0.58 -4.94 8.90
CA TYR A 98 -0.72 -5.56 8.63
C TYR A 98 -0.57 -7.05 8.30
N ALA A 99 0.30 -7.39 7.34
CA ALA A 99 0.54 -8.77 6.94
C ALA A 99 1.04 -9.64 8.12
N ALA A 100 1.98 -9.12 8.91
CA ALA A 100 2.46 -9.79 10.12
C ALA A 100 1.36 -9.98 11.16
N SER A 101 0.48 -8.99 11.36
CA SER A 101 -0.67 -9.09 12.27
C SER A 101 -1.68 -10.14 11.85
N LYS A 102 -1.75 -10.44 10.54
CA LYS A 102 -2.61 -11.47 9.96
C LYS A 102 -1.94 -12.84 9.89
N GLY A 103 -0.72 -12.98 10.40
CA GLY A 103 0.02 -14.25 10.36
C GLY A 103 0.43 -14.68 8.95
N LEU A 104 0.48 -13.76 7.99
CA LEU A 104 1.01 -14.05 6.66
C LEU A 104 2.52 -14.33 6.76
N ALA A 105 3.06 -15.11 5.82
CA ALA A 105 4.46 -15.54 5.86
C ALA A 105 5.46 -14.47 5.38
N GLY A 106 5.00 -13.51 4.58
CA GLY A 106 5.87 -12.49 3.99
C GLY A 106 5.11 -11.61 3.00
N ALA A 107 5.87 -10.87 2.19
CA ALA A 107 5.38 -10.10 1.06
C ALA A 107 6.26 -10.32 -0.17
N MET A 108 5.70 -10.11 -1.36
CA MET A 108 6.42 -10.14 -2.64
C MET A 108 6.53 -8.70 -3.17
N VAL A 109 7.65 -8.37 -3.81
CA VAL A 109 7.84 -7.09 -4.49
C VAL A 109 8.17 -7.27 -5.96
N TRP A 110 7.64 -6.35 -6.75
CA TRP A 110 8.01 -6.17 -8.13
C TRP A 110 8.63 -4.77 -8.31
N SER A 111 9.93 -4.63 -8.54
CA SER A 111 10.99 -5.66 -8.47
C SER A 111 12.26 -5.04 -7.87
N ILE A 112 13.22 -5.87 -7.46
CA ILE A 112 14.38 -5.42 -6.66
C ILE A 112 15.22 -4.35 -7.37
N ASN A 113 15.35 -4.41 -8.69
CA ASN A 113 16.10 -3.41 -9.48
C ASN A 113 15.41 -2.03 -9.57
N MET A 114 14.20 -1.89 -9.03
CA MET A 114 13.43 -0.64 -9.02
C MET A 114 13.59 0.11 -7.69
N ASP A 115 14.30 -0.45 -6.70
CA ASP A 115 14.51 0.16 -5.39
C ASP A 115 15.69 1.14 -5.39
N TYR A 116 15.58 2.20 -4.60
CA TYR A 116 16.61 3.22 -4.42
C TYR A 116 17.45 2.87 -3.19
N ASN A 117 18.68 2.40 -3.38
CA ASN A 117 19.62 2.11 -2.28
C ASN A 117 19.05 1.19 -1.18
N GLY A 118 18.11 0.30 -1.53
CA GLY A 118 17.47 -0.63 -0.59
C GLY A 118 16.47 0.01 0.38
N GLU A 119 16.04 1.26 0.15
CA GLU A 119 15.09 1.97 1.03
C GLU A 119 13.80 1.15 1.27
N LEU A 120 13.27 0.47 0.25
CA LEU A 120 12.04 -0.32 0.37
C LEU A 120 12.31 -1.74 0.88
N VAL A 121 13.31 -2.45 0.35
CA VAL A 121 13.60 -3.82 0.83
C VAL A 121 14.02 -3.86 2.29
N ASN A 122 14.68 -2.81 2.80
CA ASN A 122 15.01 -2.72 4.23
C ASN A 122 13.77 -2.70 5.12
N VAL A 123 12.66 -2.11 4.67
CA VAL A 123 11.39 -2.15 5.40
C VAL A 123 10.81 -3.56 5.43
N LEU A 124 10.93 -4.32 4.33
CA LEU A 124 10.46 -5.71 4.27
C LEU A 124 11.22 -6.64 5.22
N HIS A 125 12.50 -6.38 5.47
CA HIS A 125 13.27 -7.16 6.45
C HIS A 125 12.71 -7.08 7.88
N SER A 126 11.87 -6.07 8.19
CA SER A 126 11.21 -5.93 9.50
C SER A 126 10.04 -6.92 9.75
N PHE A 127 9.64 -7.69 8.73
CA PHE A 127 8.47 -8.58 8.78
C PHE A 127 8.48 -9.55 9.98
N GLY A 128 9.66 -10.11 10.30
CA GLY A 128 9.83 -11.04 11.43
C GLY A 128 9.86 -10.36 12.81
N SER A 129 10.35 -9.12 12.89
CA SER A 129 10.38 -8.35 14.15
C SER A 129 8.99 -7.86 14.56
N SER A 130 8.15 -7.48 13.59
CA SER A 130 6.77 -7.01 13.87
C SER A 130 5.83 -8.13 14.29
N GLY A 131 6.00 -9.35 13.73
CA GLY A 131 5.19 -10.52 14.06
C GLY A 131 5.46 -11.09 15.46
N ALA A 132 6.69 -10.98 15.98
CA ALA A 132 7.02 -11.45 17.34
C ALA A 132 6.26 -10.69 18.43
N VAL A 133 6.02 -9.38 18.23
CA VAL A 133 5.27 -8.56 19.17
C VAL A 133 3.77 -8.84 19.09
N ALA A 134 3.24 -9.11 17.89
CA ALA A 134 1.83 -9.51 17.71
C ALA A 134 1.55 -10.91 18.29
N ARG A 135 2.46 -11.88 18.07
CA ARG A 135 2.34 -13.24 18.62
C ARG A 135 2.42 -13.28 20.14
N LYS A 136 3.24 -12.43 20.77
CA LYS A 136 3.24 -12.29 22.23
C LYS A 136 1.86 -11.86 22.73
N ARG A 137 1.31 -10.75 22.19
CA ARG A 137 -0.01 -10.23 22.58
C ARG A 137 -1.13 -11.26 22.44
N SER A 138 -1.19 -11.99 21.32
CA SER A 138 -2.22 -13.02 21.13
C SER A 138 -2.07 -14.20 22.11
N LEU A 139 -0.85 -14.61 22.46
CA LEU A 139 -0.62 -15.66 23.46
C LEU A 139 -0.94 -15.20 24.89
N GLU A 140 -0.74 -13.91 25.18
CA GLU A 140 -1.08 -13.32 26.47
C GLU A 140 -2.60 -13.14 26.62
N ASP A 141 -3.31 -12.75 25.56
CA ASP A 141 -4.78 -12.67 25.52
C ASP A 141 -5.45 -14.05 25.60
N GLU A 142 -4.89 -15.08 24.94
CA GLU A 142 -5.37 -16.46 25.03
C GLU A 142 -5.18 -17.06 26.43
N LYS A 143 -4.14 -16.64 27.16
CA LYS A 143 -3.87 -17.08 28.53
C LYS A 143 -4.82 -16.46 29.58
N VAL A 144 -5.53 -15.37 29.24
CA VAL A 144 -6.51 -14.71 30.12
C VAL A 144 -7.92 -15.31 29.97
N ALA A 145 -8.20 -16.03 28.89
CA ALA A 145 -9.47 -16.72 28.70
C ALA A 145 -9.55 -17.98 29.59
N ALA A 146 -10.24 -17.86 30.73
CA ALA A 146 -10.61 -19.00 31.58
C ALA A 146 -11.45 -20.04 30.79
N PRO A 147 -11.40 -21.35 31.14
CA PRO A 147 -12.09 -22.39 30.39
C PRO A 147 -13.61 -22.15 30.43
N VAL A 148 -14.21 -22.06 29.24
CA VAL A 148 -15.65 -21.95 29.06
C VAL A 148 -16.29 -23.23 29.62
N SER A 149 -17.14 -23.09 30.64
CA SER A 149 -17.90 -24.20 31.20
C SER A 149 -18.93 -24.70 30.19
N SER A 150 -19.07 -26.02 30.06
CA SER A 150 -19.99 -26.71 29.15
C SER A 150 -21.43 -26.15 29.18
N PRO A 151 -22.13 -26.08 28.05
CA PRO A 151 -23.53 -25.65 28.03
C PRO A 151 -24.43 -26.68 28.76
N PRO A 152 -25.43 -26.25 29.54
CA PRO A 152 -26.40 -27.15 30.14
C PRO A 152 -27.32 -27.77 29.07
N ALA A 153 -27.73 -29.01 29.32
CA ALA A 153 -28.59 -29.80 28.45
C ALA A 153 -29.99 -29.17 28.27
N LEU A 154 -30.50 -29.25 27.05
CA LEU A 154 -31.84 -28.83 26.65
C LEU A 154 -32.90 -29.65 27.42
N ALA A 155 -33.70 -29.00 28.25
CA ALA A 155 -34.83 -29.63 28.92
C ALA A 155 -36.01 -29.79 27.94
N ALA A 156 -36.61 -30.98 27.91
CA ALA A 156 -37.80 -31.29 27.13
C ALA A 156 -39.04 -30.57 27.68
N GLU A 157 -39.91 -30.10 26.78
CA GLU A 157 -41.19 -29.48 27.14
C GLU A 157 -42.20 -30.51 27.69
N PRO A 158 -43.06 -30.15 28.66
CA PRO A 158 -44.12 -31.02 29.11
C PRO A 158 -45.37 -30.91 28.22
N THR A 159 -45.81 -32.06 27.74
CA THR A 159 -47.15 -32.29 27.19
C THR A 159 -48.17 -32.27 28.33
N GLU A 160 -49.17 -31.40 28.27
CA GLU A 160 -50.44 -31.63 28.97
C GLU A 160 -51.63 -31.46 28.02
N ALA A 161 -52.50 -32.46 28.13
CA ALA A 161 -53.72 -32.63 27.38
C ALA A 161 -54.90 -32.02 28.14
N ILE A 162 -55.81 -31.37 27.40
CA ILE A 162 -57.26 -31.51 27.54
C ILE A 162 -57.87 -31.48 26.13
#